data_AF-A0A2H4ZB74-F1
#
_entry.id   AF-A0A2H4ZB74-F1
#
_cell.length_a   1.000
_cell.length_b   1.000
_cell.length_c   1.000
_cell.angle_alpha   90.00
_cell.angle_beta   90.00
_cell.angle_gamma   90.00
#
_symmetry.space_group_name_H-M   'P 1'
#
loop_
_entity.id
_entity.type
_entity.pdbx_description
1 polymer ?
#
loop_
_entity_poly.entity_id
_entity_poly.type
_entity_poly.pdbx_seq_one_letter_code
_entity_poly.pdbx_strand_id
1 'polypeptide(L)'
;MEDLYNVQLLIQYGASVFILCSLSYIIPLVDNVGELICSFIFLSATLGEIFVFTYCSQTLSLELQNVKDAVYNLDWPCYPPRLRRNLVFLISKLQKPCLLTA
;
A
#
# COMPACT_ATOMS: atom_id res chain seq x y z
N MET A 1 -15.67 -7.99 5.84
CA MET A 1 -14.41 -8.74 5.60
C MET A 1 -13.36 -7.79 5.07
N GLU A 2 -13.63 -7.10 3.95
CA GLU A 2 -12.72 -6.15 3.31
C GLU A 2 -12.48 -4.90 4.18
N ASP A 3 -13.54 -4.30 4.72
CA ASP A 3 -13.43 -3.12 5.60
C ASP A 3 -12.73 -3.42 6.93
N LEU A 4 -12.93 -4.61 7.48
CA LEU A 4 -12.27 -5.05 8.71
C LEU A 4 -10.76 -5.20 8.50
N TYR A 5 -10.36 -5.74 7.35
CA TYR A 5 -8.95 -5.89 6.98
C TYR A 5 -8.30 -4.54 6.69
N ASN A 6 -9.01 -3.62 6.03
CA ASN A 6 -8.51 -2.27 5.78
C ASN A 6 -8.30 -1.49 7.10
N VAL A 7 -9.28 -1.55 8.02
CA VAL A 7 -9.16 -0.95 9.37
C VAL A 7 -7.99 -1.58 10.14
N GLN A 8 -7.83 -2.90 10.07
CA GLN A 8 -6.71 -3.60 10.71
C GLN A 8 -5.36 -3.11 10.16
N LEU A 9 -5.22 -2.97 8.85
CA LEU A 9 -4.00 -2.46 8.21
C LEU A 9 -3.72 -1.00 8.60
N LEU A 10 -4.76 -0.17 8.68
CA LEU A 10 -4.63 1.25 9.01
C LEU A 10 -4.17 1.43 10.46
N ILE A 11 -4.76 0.66 11.39
CA ILE A 11 -4.33 0.62 12.79
C ILE A 11 -2.90 0.09 12.90
N GLN A 12 -2.57 -0.99 12.20
CA GLN A 12 -1.24 -1.61 12.23
C GLN A 12 -0.16 -0.63 11.75
N TYR A 13 -0.41 0.05 10.62
CA TYR A 13 0.53 1.02 10.06
C TYR A 13 0.66 2.26 10.95
N GLY A 14 -0.46 2.78 11.44
CA GLY A 14 -0.47 3.92 12.36
C GLY A 14 0.26 3.63 13.67
N ALA A 15 0.06 2.45 14.25
CA ALA A 15 0.77 2.02 15.46
C ALA A 15 2.28 1.92 15.22
N SER A 16 2.71 1.33 14.10
CA SER A 16 4.14 1.25 13.74
C SER A 16 4.78 2.63 13.59
N VAL A 17 4.11 3.58 12.93
CA VAL A 17 4.60 4.96 12.79
C VAL A 17 4.70 5.67 14.15
N PHE A 18 3.71 5.48 15.03
CA PHE A 18 3.73 6.06 16.37
C PHE A 18 4.87 5.50 17.23
N ILE A 19 5.12 4.20 17.15
CA ILE A 19 6.24 3.54 17.84
C ILE A 19 7.57 4.07 17.32
N LEU A 20 7.75 4.17 15.99
CA LEU A 20 8.94 4.75 15.38
C LEU A 20 9.19 6.20 15.81
N CYS A 21 8.13 7.02 15.87
CA CYS A 21 8.21 8.41 16.33
C CYS A 21 8.62 8.50 17.81
N SER A 22 8.07 7.62 18.64
CA SER A 22 8.43 7.54 20.06
C SER A 22 9.89 7.10 20.26
N LEU A 23 10.34 6.10 19.51
CA LEU A 23 11.73 5.62 19.56
C LEU A 23 12.71 6.70 19.08
N SER A 24 12.44 7.34 17.93
CA SER A 24 13.22 8.47 17.39
C SER A 24 13.38 9.63 18.38
N TYR A 25 12.38 9.88 19.21
CA TYR A 25 12.47 10.91 20.26
C TYR A 25 13.32 10.50 21.48
N ILE A 26 13.32 9.22 21.86
CA ILE A 26 14.05 8.73 23.05
C ILE A 26 15.54 8.54 22.76
N ILE A 27 15.91 8.19 21.53
CA ILE A 27 17.30 7.95 21.11
C ILE A 27 18.28 9.11 21.41
N PRO A 28 17.98 10.39 21.11
CA PRO A 28 18.89 11.49 21.43
C PRO A 28 19.05 11.75 22.94
N LEU A 29 18.20 11.16 23.79
CA LEU A 29 18.31 11.25 25.24
C LEU A 29 19.26 10.19 25.82
N VAL A 30 19.65 9.19 25.02
CA VAL A 30 20.55 8.10 25.42
C VAL A 30 21.97 8.36 24.91
N ASP A 31 22.93 8.38 25.84
CA ASP A 31 24.36 8.61 25.55
C ASP A 31 25.04 7.39 24.90
N ASN A 32 24.34 6.25 24.79
CA ASN A 32 24.88 5.01 24.24
C ASN A 32 24.89 5.02 22.70
N VAL A 33 26.09 5.14 22.14
CA VAL A 33 26.36 5.03 20.70
C VAL A 33 25.81 3.73 20.07
N GLY A 34 25.76 2.63 20.82
CA GLY A 34 25.22 1.36 20.34
C GLY A 34 23.72 1.40 20.05
N GLU A 35 22.95 2.10 20.88
CA GLU A 35 21.49 2.21 20.74
C GLU A 35 21.10 3.18 19.61
N LEU A 36 21.91 4.22 19.42
CA LEU A 36 21.83 5.13 18.27
C LEU A 36 22.01 4.39 16.95
N ILE A 37 23.04 3.54 16.84
CA ILE A 37 23.33 2.76 15.63
C ILE A 37 22.20 1.76 15.34
N CYS A 38 21.76 0.99 16.34
CA CYS A 38 20.67 0.04 16.19
C CYS A 38 19.38 0.72 15.71
N SER A 39 19.09 1.89 16.26
CA SER A 39 17.89 2.64 15.87
C SER A 39 17.98 3.26 14.49
N PHE A 40 19.16 3.73 14.08
CA PHE A 40 19.39 4.22 12.73
C PHE A 40 19.21 3.10 11.69
N ILE A 41 19.71 1.89 12.00
CA ILE A 41 19.50 0.70 11.17
C ILE A 41 18.00 0.38 11.08
N PHE A 42 17.29 0.37 12.21
CA PHE A 42 15.85 0.11 12.24
C PHE A 42 15.05 1.12 11.41
N LEU A 43 15.33 2.42 11.57
CA LEU A 43 14.71 3.48 10.77
C LEU A 43 14.97 3.29 9.27
N SER A 44 16.21 2.99 8.89
CA SER A 44 16.58 2.78 7.50
C SER A 44 15.87 1.57 6.89
N ALA A 45 15.73 0.48 7.66
CA ALA A 45 15.02 -0.72 7.23
C ALA A 45 13.53 -0.43 7.01
N THR A 46 12.86 0.21 7.97
CA THR A 46 11.43 0.50 7.84
C THR A 46 11.14 1.53 6.74
N LEU A 47 12.01 2.53 6.55
CA LEU A 47 11.90 3.43 5.40
C LEU A 47 12.03 2.67 4.07
N GLY A 48 12.94 1.71 3.99
CA GLY A 48 13.06 0.82 2.83
C GLY A 48 11.80 0.00 2.58
N GLU A 49 11.21 -0.58 3.63
CA GLU A 49 9.96 -1.33 3.52
C GLU A 49 8.80 -0.45 3.00
N ILE A 50 8.65 0.76 3.55
CA ILE A 50 7.63 1.72 3.11
C ILE A 50 7.85 2.15 1.67
N PHE A 51 9.11 2.39 1.27
CA PHE A 51 9.46 2.76 -0.10
C PHE A 51 9.09 1.66 -1.09
N VAL A 52 9.46 0.41 -0.80
CA VAL A 52 9.14 -0.75 -1.65
C VAL A 52 7.62 -0.96 -1.71
N PHE A 53 6.91 -0.87 -0.59
CA PHE A 53 5.46 -1.00 -0.54
C PHE A 53 4.78 0.05 -1.42
N THR A 54 5.14 1.32 -1.26
CA THR A 54 4.57 2.44 -2.01
C THR A 54 4.89 2.33 -3.50
N TYR A 55 6.11 1.94 -3.86
CA TYR A 55 6.51 1.70 -5.25
C TYR A 55 5.68 0.59 -5.90
N CYS A 56 5.47 -0.52 -5.19
CA CYS A 56 4.64 -1.63 -5.64
C CYS A 56 3.18 -1.17 -5.84
N SER A 57 2.61 -0.45 -4.87
CA SER A 57 1.26 0.11 -4.95
C SER A 57 1.09 1.08 -6.12
N GLN A 58 2.06 1.95 -6.36
CA GLN A 58 2.03 2.90 -7.47
C GLN A 58 2.13 2.20 -8.82
N THR A 59 3.04 1.24 -8.96
CA THR A 59 3.20 0.44 -10.17
C THR A 59 1.91 -0.33 -10.47
N LEU A 60 1.35 -1.00 -9.47
CA LEU A 60 0.09 -1.73 -9.58
C LEU A 60 -1.06 -0.81 -10.01
N SER A 61 -1.12 0.40 -9.46
CA SER A 61 -2.15 1.39 -9.80
C SER A 61 -2.03 1.86 -11.26
N LEU A 62 -0.79 2.06 -11.75
CA LEU A 62 -0.51 2.45 -13.13
C LEU A 62 -0.90 1.33 -14.12
N GLU A 63 -0.54 0.09 -13.81
CA GLU A 63 -0.94 -1.09 -14.61
C GLU A 63 -2.47 -1.24 -14.62
N LEU A 64 -3.13 -1.04 -13.47
CA LEU A 64 -4.59 -1.10 -13.37
C LEU A 64 -5.27 -0.01 -14.20
N GLN A 65 -4.70 1.19 -14.22
CA GLN A 65 -5.19 2.28 -15.06
C GLN A 65 -5.01 1.98 -16.56
N ASN A 66 -3.86 1.39 -16.95
CA ASN A 66 -3.61 1.01 -18.33
C ASN A 66 -4.55 -0.12 -18.78
N VAL A 67 -4.81 -1.11 -17.92
CA VAL A 67 -5.82 -2.16 -18.15
C VAL A 67 -7.22 -1.57 -18.27
N LYS A 68 -7.58 -0.60 -17.41
CA LYS A 68 -8.85 0.12 -17.51
C LYS A 68 -8.97 0.81 -18.87
N ASP A 69 -7.95 1.53 -19.30
CA ASP A 69 -7.95 2.28 -20.56
C ASP A 69 -8.03 1.34 -21.78
N ALA A 70 -7.28 0.24 -21.76
CA ALA A 70 -7.34 -0.81 -22.78
C ALA A 70 -8.75 -1.42 -22.88
N VAL A 71 -9.41 -1.66 -21.74
CA VAL A 71 -10.79 -2.18 -21.69
C VAL A 71 -11.82 -1.18 -22.20
N TYR A 72 -11.60 0.13 -22.00
CA TYR A 72 -12.45 1.18 -22.57
C TYR A 72 -12.29 1.31 -24.08
N ASN A 73 -11.08 1.10 -24.61
CA ASN A 73 -10.77 1.15 -26.05
C ASN A 73 -11.06 -0.16 -26.80
N LEU A 74 -11.29 -1.26 -26.08
CA LEU A 74 -11.77 -2.51 -26.66
C LEU A 74 -13.23 -2.37 -27.08
N ASP A 75 -13.56 -2.86 -28.28
CA ASP A 75 -14.93 -2.92 -28.84
C ASP A 75 -15.79 -3.92 -28.03
N TRP A 76 -16.19 -3.47 -26.83
CA TRP A 76 -17.02 -4.14 -25.82
C TRP A 76 -18.42 -4.62 -26.25
N PRO A 77 -19.01 -4.20 -27.39
CA PRO A 77 -20.27 -4.77 -27.87
C PRO A 77 -20.15 -6.22 -28.33
N CYS A 78 -18.96 -6.68 -28.78
CA CYS A 78 -18.78 -8.00 -29.39
C CYS A 78 -18.39 -9.12 -28.39
N TYR A 79 -18.09 -8.80 -27.13
CA TYR A 79 -17.65 -9.79 -26.14
C TYR A 79 -18.82 -10.42 -25.36
N PRO A 80 -18.78 -11.73 -25.04
CA PRO A 80 -19.81 -12.37 -24.22
C PRO A 80 -20.02 -11.64 -22.87
N PRO A 81 -21.28 -11.40 -22.45
CA PRO A 81 -21.61 -10.59 -21.28
C PRO A 81 -21.05 -11.17 -19.96
N ARG A 82 -20.72 -12.46 -19.94
CA ARG A 82 -20.08 -13.14 -18.81
C ARG A 82 -18.64 -12.67 -18.57
N LEU A 83 -17.87 -12.44 -19.64
CA LEU A 83 -16.48 -12.01 -19.51
C LEU A 83 -16.39 -10.53 -19.12
N ARG A 84 -17.26 -9.69 -19.70
CA ARG A 84 -17.38 -8.26 -19.34
C ARG A 84 -17.66 -8.07 -17.85
N ARG A 85 -18.62 -8.85 -17.31
CA ARG A 85 -18.96 -8.78 -15.89
C ARG A 85 -17.80 -9.21 -15.01
N ASN A 86 -17.13 -10.32 -15.32
CA ASN A 86 -15.97 -10.79 -14.54
C ASN A 86 -14.81 -9.79 -14.58
N LEU A 87 -14.54 -9.17 -15.72
CA LEU A 87 -13.42 -8.26 -15.88
C LEU A 87 -13.64 -6.93 -15.13
N VAL A 88 -14.86 -6.38 -15.19
CA VAL A 88 -15.27 -5.23 -14.36
C VAL A 88 -15.29 -5.59 -12.88
N PHE A 89 -15.72 -6.81 -12.52
CA PHE A 89 -15.70 -7.28 -11.13
C PHE A 89 -14.27 -7.43 -10.62
N LEU A 90 -13.35 -7.92 -11.45
CA LEU A 90 -11.93 -8.10 -11.12
C LEU A 90 -11.24 -6.74 -10.98
N ILE A 91 -11.45 -5.81 -11.91
CA ILE A 91 -10.95 -4.42 -11.80
C ILE A 91 -11.53 -3.73 -10.58
N SER A 92 -12.83 -3.88 -10.31
CA SER A 92 -13.46 -3.31 -9.11
C SER A 92 -12.92 -3.95 -7.82
N LYS A 93 -12.66 -5.26 -7.82
CA LYS A 93 -12.03 -5.99 -6.72
C LYS A 93 -10.55 -5.63 -6.51
N LEU A 94 -9.84 -5.26 -7.57
CA LEU A 94 -8.43 -4.83 -7.54
C LEU A 94 -8.29 -3.34 -7.19
N GLN A 95 -9.27 -2.50 -7.58
CA GLN A 95 -9.37 -1.11 -7.14
C GLN A 95 -9.84 -0.98 -5.69
N LYS A 96 -10.69 -1.88 -5.20
CA LYS A 96 -11.23 -1.82 -3.83
C LYS A 96 -10.19 -1.88 -2.69
N PRO A 97 -9.07 -2.62 -2.79
CA PRO A 97 -7.99 -2.52 -1.80
C PRO A 97 -6.99 -1.38 -2.11
N CYS A 98 -7.08 -0.72 -3.26
CA CYS A 98 -6.16 0.35 -3.67
C CYS A 98 -6.76 1.77 -3.60
N LEU A 99 -8.06 1.91 -3.34
CA LEU A 99 -8.65 3.17 -2.88
C LEU A 99 -8.44 3.29 -1.36
N LEU A 100 -7.17 3.37 -0.96
CA LEU A 100 -6.80 4.17 0.20
C LEU A 100 -7.10 5.63 -0.19
N THR A 101 -8.38 5.97 -0.16
CA THR A 101 -8.82 7.36 -0.10
C THR A 101 -8.27 7.88 1.22
N ALA A 102 -7.41 8.89 1.09
CA ALA A 102 -6.82 9.66 2.17
C ALA A 102 -7.85 10.11 3.23
#